data_AF-A0A0C3NEU2-F1
#
_entry.id   AF-A0A0C3NEU2-F1
#
_cell.length_a   1.000
_cell.length_b   1.000
_cell.length_c   1.000
_cell.angle_alpha   90.00
_cell.angle_beta   90.00
_cell.angle_gamma   90.00
#
_symmetry.space_group_name_H-M   'P 1'
#
loop_
_entity.id
_entity.type
_entity.pdbx_description
1 polymer ?
#
loop_
_entity_poly.entity_id
_entity_poly.type
_entity_poly.pdbx_seq_one_letter_code
_entity_poly.pdbx_strand_id
1 'polypeptide(L)'
;MAKNPRFAPVEHGIAAGLKKLQKYYRNLDQTDMYFICLALDPSIKDEYTKNNWDEEYHDSGMASFKDAVTSTSSSQASTSSSQTEPVASESSSQTRGYGSTWMRKVLSSRISSERDAYDPFDEVRRYFNSPLEPEGTDPIAWWGLHSAEYVVMSHMARDYLAIQGSSVASEHAFSSGGRTGTALRNRLTPETFEALQILKDGYRTGIIKSL
;
A
#
# COMPACT_ATOMS: atom_id res chain seq x y z
N MET A 1 11.52 -25.72 24.15
CA MET A 1 11.48 -27.00 23.40
C MET A 1 12.84 -27.67 23.23
N ALA A 2 13.92 -26.97 22.85
CA ALA A 2 15.24 -27.59 22.61
C ALA A 2 15.84 -28.34 23.83
N LYS A 3 15.56 -27.88 25.06
CA LYS A 3 16.09 -28.47 26.31
C LYS A 3 15.37 -29.73 26.79
N ASN A 4 14.38 -30.23 26.03
CA ASN A 4 13.66 -31.44 26.42
C ASN A 4 14.48 -32.67 25.98
N PRO A 5 14.78 -33.63 26.89
CA PRO A 5 15.62 -34.79 26.60
C PRO A 5 15.11 -35.65 25.44
N ARG A 6 13.82 -35.60 25.10
CA ARG A 6 13.23 -36.28 23.93
C ARG A 6 13.79 -35.77 22.58
N PHE A 7 14.28 -34.54 22.52
CA PHE A 7 14.79 -33.91 21.30
C PHE A 7 16.33 -33.83 21.23
N ALA A 8 17.05 -34.45 22.18
CA ALA A 8 18.51 -34.44 22.22
C ALA A 8 19.19 -34.84 20.89
N PRO A 9 18.71 -35.83 20.11
CA PRO A 9 19.33 -36.19 18.82
C PRO A 9 19.26 -35.10 17.75
N VAL A 10 18.28 -34.18 17.86
CA VAL A 10 18.04 -33.10 16.88
C VAL A 10 18.27 -31.71 17.49
N GLU A 11 18.78 -31.63 18.72
CA GLU A 11 18.96 -30.39 19.47
C GLU A 11 19.80 -29.37 18.69
N HIS A 12 20.90 -29.81 18.08
CA HIS A 12 21.75 -28.97 17.25
C HIS A 12 20.98 -28.34 16.06
N GLY A 13 20.13 -29.13 15.40
CA GLY A 13 19.28 -28.65 14.30
C GLY A 13 18.25 -27.64 14.76
N ILE A 14 17.61 -27.88 15.91
CA ILE A 14 16.65 -26.95 16.53
C ILE A 14 17.35 -25.64 16.91
N ALA A 15 18.52 -25.71 17.53
CA ALA A 15 19.29 -24.53 17.93
C ALA A 15 19.74 -23.69 16.72
N ALA A 16 20.22 -24.33 15.66
CA ALA A 16 20.57 -23.66 14.41
C ALA A 16 19.33 -23.02 13.75
N GLY A 17 18.18 -23.72 13.76
CA GLY A 17 16.90 -23.21 13.27
C GLY A 17 16.44 -21.98 14.04
N LEU A 18 16.46 -22.02 15.37
CA LEU A 18 16.13 -20.89 16.24
C LEU A 18 17.05 -19.70 16.00
N LYS A 19 18.35 -19.92 15.86
CA LYS A 19 19.31 -18.86 15.51
C LYS A 19 18.97 -18.20 14.17
N LYS A 20 18.56 -19.00 13.19
CA LYS A 20 18.13 -18.49 11.87
C LYS A 20 16.82 -17.70 11.98
N LEU A 21 15.81 -18.22 12.70
CA LEU A 21 14.56 -17.50 12.95
C LEU A 21 14.81 -16.17 13.65
N GLN A 22 15.62 -16.17 14.71
CA GLN A 22 15.95 -14.96 15.45
C GLN A 22 16.67 -13.92 14.58
N LYS A 23 17.55 -14.36 13.67
CA LYS A 23 18.19 -13.46 12.69
C LYS A 23 17.15 -12.74 11.84
N TYR A 24 16.20 -13.47 11.27
CA TYR A 24 15.19 -12.86 10.39
C TYR A 24 14.18 -12.04 11.20
N TYR A 25 13.78 -12.50 12.37
CA TYR A 25 12.87 -11.76 13.26
C TYR A 25 13.45 -10.39 13.63
N ARG A 26 14.74 -10.32 13.99
CA ARG A 26 15.42 -9.04 14.24
C ARG A 26 15.49 -8.11 13.04
N ASN A 27 15.46 -8.65 11.82
CA ASN A 27 15.40 -7.82 10.62
C ASN A 27 13.98 -7.28 10.39
N LEU A 28 12.94 -7.98 10.88
CA LEU A 28 11.56 -7.46 10.85
C LEU A 28 11.44 -6.25 11.80
N ASP A 29 12.11 -6.30 12.95
CA ASP A 29 12.14 -5.19 13.92
C ASP A 29 12.82 -3.92 13.37
N GLN A 30 13.47 -3.98 12.21
CA GLN A 30 14.10 -2.82 11.55
C GLN A 30 13.12 -2.03 10.68
N THR A 31 11.88 -2.49 10.51
CA THR A 31 10.91 -1.84 9.63
C THR A 31 9.52 -1.76 10.24
N ASP A 32 8.95 -0.57 10.21
CA ASP A 32 7.57 -0.33 10.66
C ASP A 32 6.53 -0.71 9.60
N MET A 33 6.96 -1.21 8.44
CA MET A 33 6.08 -1.61 7.34
C MET A 33 5.03 -2.63 7.79
N TYR A 34 5.37 -3.57 8.66
CA TYR A 34 4.41 -4.56 9.15
C TYR A 34 3.31 -3.93 9.98
N PHE A 35 3.68 -3.02 10.89
CA PHE A 35 2.69 -2.29 11.67
C PHE A 35 1.78 -1.47 10.75
N ILE A 36 2.37 -0.73 9.81
CA ILE A 36 1.62 0.12 8.89
C ILE A 36 0.66 -0.71 8.02
N CYS A 37 1.09 -1.84 7.48
CA CYS A 37 0.23 -2.73 6.69
C CYS A 37 -0.92 -3.33 7.53
N LEU A 38 -0.66 -3.76 8.77
CA LEU A 38 -1.71 -4.26 9.65
C LEU A 38 -2.72 -3.16 10.01
N ALA A 39 -2.21 -1.98 10.37
CA ALA A 39 -3.04 -0.81 10.67
C ALA A 39 -3.92 -0.41 9.48
N LEU A 40 -3.40 -0.51 8.26
CA LEU A 40 -4.15 -0.25 7.02
C LEU A 40 -5.13 -1.36 6.64
N ASP A 41 -5.07 -2.55 7.23
CA ASP A 41 -6.05 -3.59 6.95
C ASP A 41 -7.36 -3.30 7.74
N PRO A 42 -8.50 -3.07 7.08
CA PRO A 42 -9.74 -2.69 7.76
C PRO A 42 -10.33 -3.82 8.63
N SER A 43 -9.91 -5.07 8.41
CA SER A 43 -10.32 -6.22 9.23
C SER A 43 -9.46 -6.41 10.48
N ILE A 44 -8.27 -5.80 10.52
CA ILE A 44 -7.29 -5.95 11.61
C ILE A 44 -7.09 -4.64 12.38
N LYS A 45 -6.79 -3.55 11.66
CA LYS A 45 -6.39 -2.25 12.20
C LYS A 45 -5.24 -2.40 13.20
N ASP A 46 -5.34 -1.77 14.37
CA ASP A 46 -4.36 -1.88 15.45
C ASP A 46 -4.80 -2.91 16.53
N GLU A 47 -5.91 -3.61 16.35
CA GLU A 47 -6.43 -4.56 17.35
C GLU A 47 -5.49 -5.74 17.56
N TYR A 48 -4.88 -6.25 16.48
CA TYR A 48 -3.91 -7.34 16.62
C TYR A 48 -2.66 -6.89 17.37
N THR A 49 -2.12 -5.71 17.05
CA THR A 49 -0.88 -5.22 17.66
C THR A 49 -1.11 -4.82 19.12
N LYS A 50 -2.23 -4.17 19.45
CA LYS A 50 -2.63 -3.86 20.83
C LYS A 50 -2.70 -5.09 21.73
N ASN A 51 -3.24 -6.20 21.20
CA ASN A 51 -3.51 -7.39 22.00
C ASN A 51 -2.34 -8.38 22.06
N ASN A 52 -1.44 -8.36 21.07
CA ASN A 52 -0.42 -9.40 20.91
C ASN A 52 1.02 -8.89 20.93
N TRP A 53 1.24 -7.57 20.81
CA TRP A 53 2.59 -7.00 20.84
C TRP A 53 2.84 -6.30 22.17
N ASP A 54 4.12 -6.11 22.51
CA ASP A 54 4.49 -5.31 23.67
C ASP A 54 4.09 -3.83 23.43
N GLU A 55 3.67 -3.15 24.49
CA GLU A 55 3.17 -1.76 24.44
C GLU A 55 4.16 -0.80 23.78
N GLU A 56 5.45 -0.94 24.09
CA GLU A 56 6.53 -0.13 23.48
C GLU A 56 6.61 -0.31 21.95
N TYR A 57 6.46 -1.53 21.47
CA TYR A 57 6.48 -1.83 20.03
C TYR A 57 5.22 -1.34 19.33
N HIS A 58 4.05 -1.49 19.97
CA HIS A 58 2.80 -0.93 19.47
C HIS A 58 2.89 0.60 19.33
N ASP A 59 3.37 1.29 20.36
CA ASP A 59 3.45 2.74 20.40
C ASP A 59 4.48 3.28 19.40
N SER A 60 5.63 2.60 19.28
CA SER A 60 6.62 2.90 18.25
C SER A 60 6.01 2.76 16.84
N GLY A 61 5.31 1.66 16.57
CA GLY A 61 4.65 1.45 15.28
C GLY A 61 3.57 2.48 14.98
N MET A 62 2.78 2.88 15.99
CA MET A 62 1.75 3.92 15.86
C MET A 62 2.37 5.30 15.61
N ALA A 63 3.53 5.60 16.19
CA ALA A 63 4.28 6.82 15.88
C ALA A 63 4.73 6.82 14.41
N SER A 64 5.36 5.74 13.95
CA SER A 64 5.79 5.59 12.55
C SER A 64 4.61 5.63 11.57
N PHE A 65 3.44 5.10 11.94
CA PHE A 65 2.22 5.21 11.15
C PHE A 65 1.76 6.66 11.00
N LYS A 66 1.76 7.43 12.08
CA LYS A 66 1.41 8.87 12.05
C LYS A 66 2.41 9.69 11.24
N ASP A 67 3.69 9.34 11.30
CA ASP A 67 4.73 9.96 10.47
C ASP A 67 4.52 9.66 8.98
N ALA A 68 4.12 8.43 8.64
CA ALA A 68 3.76 8.05 7.28
C ALA A 68 2.56 8.84 6.75
N VAL A 69 1.50 9.00 7.55
CA VAL A 69 0.32 9.83 7.20
C VAL A 69 0.73 11.29 6.95
N THR A 70 1.57 11.85 7.81
CA THR A 70 2.08 13.23 7.67
C THR A 70 2.89 13.40 6.38
N SER A 71 3.71 12.41 6.06
CA SER A 71 4.52 12.37 4.84
C SER A 71 3.64 12.32 3.58
N THR A 72 2.65 11.41 3.55
CA THR A 72 1.71 11.27 2.43
C THR A 72 0.87 12.54 2.23
N SER A 73 0.38 13.15 3.32
CA SER A 73 -0.38 14.40 3.27
C SER A 73 0.44 15.54 2.64
N SER A 74 1.71 15.67 3.04
CA SER A 74 2.62 16.70 2.52
C SER A 74 2.91 16.52 1.02
N SER A 75 3.04 15.27 0.56
CA SER A 75 3.20 14.95 -0.86
C SER A 75 1.97 15.29 -1.70
N GLN A 76 0.75 15.11 -1.17
CA GLN A 76 -0.49 15.50 -1.87
C GLN A 76 -0.63 17.02 -2.01
N ALA A 77 -0.27 17.80 -0.98
CA ALA A 77 -0.29 19.26 -1.05
C ALA A 77 0.62 19.77 -2.18
N SER A 78 1.82 19.20 -2.30
CA SER A 78 2.81 19.54 -3.32
C SER A 78 2.39 19.15 -4.75
N THR A 79 1.63 18.05 -4.90
CA THR A 79 1.12 17.60 -6.21
C THR A 79 0.01 18.52 -6.73
N SER A 80 -0.75 19.13 -5.81
CA SER A 80 -1.89 20.00 -6.14
C SER A 80 -1.48 21.39 -6.62
N SER A 81 -0.30 21.88 -6.22
CA SER A 81 0.24 23.18 -6.67
C SER A 81 0.82 23.15 -8.09
N SER A 82 1.05 21.97 -8.66
CA SER A 82 1.69 21.80 -9.98
C SER A 82 0.70 21.57 -11.13
N GLN A 83 -0.62 21.57 -10.86
CA GLN A 83 -1.68 21.48 -11.87
C GLN A 83 -2.61 22.69 -11.81
N THR A 84 -2.08 23.88 -12.09
CA THR A 84 -2.89 25.03 -12.51
C THR A 84 -2.41 25.48 -13.89
N GLU A 85 -2.70 24.68 -14.91
CA GLU A 85 -2.95 25.18 -16.26
C GLU A 85 -4.44 24.91 -16.54
N PRO A 86 -5.23 25.92 -16.96
CA PRO A 86 -6.64 25.72 -17.20
C PRO A 86 -6.81 24.89 -18.45
N VAL A 87 -7.14 23.61 -18.29
CA VAL A 87 -7.66 22.80 -19.40
C VAL A 87 -9.01 23.40 -19.78
N ALA A 88 -9.00 24.21 -20.84
CA ALA A 88 -10.19 24.67 -21.52
C ALA A 88 -10.93 23.47 -22.11
N SER A 89 -11.78 22.83 -21.31
CA SER A 89 -12.74 21.85 -21.79
C SER A 89 -13.89 22.61 -22.47
N GLU A 90 -13.81 22.72 -23.80
CA GLU A 90 -14.95 23.04 -24.65
C GLU A 90 -16.04 21.99 -24.42
N SER A 91 -17.09 22.36 -23.70
CA SER A 91 -18.34 21.60 -23.70
C SER A 91 -19.52 22.56 -23.70
N SER A 92 -20.24 22.47 -24.82
CA SER A 92 -21.64 22.81 -25.08
C SER A 92 -22.25 23.99 -24.30
N SER A 93 -22.60 25.03 -25.06
CA SER A 93 -23.48 26.12 -24.70
C SER A 93 -24.82 25.64 -24.12
N GLN A 94 -24.89 25.47 -22.81
CA GLN A 94 -26.14 25.53 -22.06
C GLN A 94 -26.16 26.84 -21.28
N THR A 95 -27.26 27.59 -21.47
CA THR A 95 -27.58 28.90 -20.92
C THR A 95 -27.14 29.04 -19.47
N ARG A 96 -25.96 29.65 -19.24
CA ARG A 96 -25.42 29.90 -17.91
C ARG A 96 -26.19 31.03 -17.26
N GLY A 97 -27.05 30.70 -16.29
CA GLY A 97 -27.76 31.68 -15.49
C GLY A 97 -26.79 32.64 -14.79
N TYR A 98 -27.18 33.91 -14.71
CA TYR A 98 -26.47 35.03 -14.07
C TYR A 98 -26.02 34.74 -12.63
N GLY A 99 -26.63 33.75 -11.97
CA GLY A 99 -26.24 33.31 -10.63
C GLY A 99 -25.14 32.23 -10.52
N SER A 100 -24.71 31.63 -11.63
CA SER A 100 -23.81 30.47 -11.61
C SER A 100 -22.36 30.79 -11.21
N THR A 101 -21.94 32.05 -11.36
CA THR A 101 -20.58 32.51 -11.08
C THR A 101 -20.37 32.81 -9.60
N TRP A 102 -21.32 33.48 -8.94
CA TRP A 102 -21.24 33.72 -7.49
C TRP A 102 -21.43 32.43 -6.70
N MET A 103 -22.31 31.53 -7.15
CA MET A 103 -22.47 30.20 -6.53
C MET A 103 -21.16 29.41 -6.60
N ARG A 104 -20.48 29.38 -7.75
CA ARG A 104 -19.16 28.74 -7.88
C ARG A 104 -18.11 29.40 -6.99
N LYS A 105 -18.09 30.72 -6.88
CA LYS A 105 -17.13 31.45 -6.04
C LYS A 105 -17.29 31.12 -4.55
N VAL A 106 -18.54 31.06 -4.08
CA VAL A 106 -18.88 30.66 -2.70
C VAL A 106 -18.52 29.20 -2.44
N LEU A 107 -18.80 28.31 -3.40
CA LEU A 107 -18.42 26.89 -3.33
C LEU A 107 -16.89 26.74 -3.29
N SER A 108 -16.16 27.42 -4.18
CA SER A 108 -14.70 27.34 -4.22
C SER A 108 -14.05 27.91 -2.96
N SER A 109 -14.56 29.03 -2.41
CA SER A 109 -14.04 29.57 -1.16
C SER A 109 -14.27 28.63 0.01
N ARG A 110 -15.41 27.94 0.02
CA ARG A 110 -15.72 26.96 1.07
C ARG A 110 -14.84 25.72 0.95
N ILE A 111 -14.66 25.19 -0.27
CA ILE A 111 -13.75 24.07 -0.54
C ILE A 111 -12.31 24.41 -0.14
N SER A 112 -11.84 25.63 -0.45
CA SER A 112 -10.52 26.10 0.00
C SER A 112 -10.43 26.18 1.52
N SER A 113 -11.43 26.77 2.21
CA SER A 113 -11.40 26.85 3.68
C SER A 113 -11.52 25.49 4.37
N GLU A 114 -12.27 24.55 3.81
CA GLU A 114 -12.40 23.18 4.33
C GLU A 114 -11.08 22.42 4.13
N ARG A 115 -10.37 22.69 3.04
CA ARG A 115 -9.04 22.13 2.77
C ARG A 115 -7.97 22.70 3.71
N ASP A 116 -8.06 23.99 4.05
CA ASP A 116 -7.15 24.63 5.02
C ASP A 116 -7.41 24.19 6.46
N ALA A 117 -8.64 23.76 6.78
CA ALA A 117 -9.03 23.24 8.08
C ALA A 117 -8.89 21.70 8.21
N TYR A 118 -8.42 21.03 7.17
CA TYR A 118 -8.32 19.58 7.13
C TYR A 118 -7.16 19.08 8.01
N ASP A 119 -7.47 18.34 9.07
CA ASP A 119 -6.50 17.62 9.90
C ASP A 119 -6.35 16.18 9.38
N PRO A 120 -5.18 15.77 8.84
CA PRO A 120 -4.93 14.39 8.42
C PRO A 120 -5.15 13.36 9.54
N PHE A 121 -5.01 13.77 10.80
CA PHE A 121 -5.23 12.87 11.94
C PHE A 121 -6.71 12.64 12.25
N ASP A 122 -7.63 13.47 11.74
CA ASP A 122 -9.06 13.22 11.89
C ASP A 122 -9.53 12.04 11.04
N GLU A 123 -8.95 11.83 9.85
CA GLU A 123 -9.17 10.60 9.07
C GLU A 123 -8.71 9.36 9.85
N VAL A 124 -7.49 9.44 10.41
CA VAL A 124 -6.92 8.37 11.22
C VAL A 124 -7.81 8.02 12.40
N ARG A 125 -8.26 9.03 13.17
CA ARG A 125 -9.19 8.84 14.29
C ARG A 125 -10.50 8.22 13.84
N ARG A 126 -11.08 8.69 12.74
CA ARG A 126 -12.36 8.16 12.23
C ARG A 126 -12.23 6.71 11.79
N TYR A 127 -11.13 6.36 11.11
CA TYR A 127 -10.85 5.01 10.67
C TYR A 127 -10.64 4.03 11.83
N PHE A 128 -9.82 4.39 12.82
CA PHE A 128 -9.59 3.51 13.98
C PHE A 128 -10.84 3.37 14.87
N ASN A 129 -11.71 4.38 14.92
CA ASN A 129 -12.97 4.32 15.68
C ASN A 129 -14.12 3.65 14.91
N SER A 130 -13.97 3.38 13.61
CA SER A 130 -14.98 2.66 12.84
C SER A 130 -14.97 1.16 13.19
N PRO A 131 -16.07 0.41 13.00
CA PRO A 131 -16.06 -1.03 13.23
C PRO A 131 -15.04 -1.76 12.36
N LEU A 132 -14.60 -2.94 12.80
CA LEU A 132 -13.78 -3.83 11.98
C LEU A 132 -14.61 -4.41 10.85
N GLU A 133 -13.99 -4.57 9.69
CA GLU A 133 -14.60 -5.25 8.56
C GLU A 133 -14.53 -6.78 8.73
N PRO A 134 -15.45 -7.54 8.11
CA PRO A 134 -15.43 -9.00 8.15
C PRO A 134 -14.10 -9.58 7.66
N GLU A 135 -13.71 -10.72 8.25
CA GLU A 135 -12.55 -11.50 7.81
C GLU A 135 -12.70 -11.90 6.33
N GLY A 136 -11.61 -11.73 5.56
CA GLY A 136 -11.59 -11.99 4.12
C GLY A 136 -12.01 -10.80 3.24
N THR A 137 -12.26 -9.64 3.83
CA THR A 137 -12.38 -8.38 3.08
C THR A 137 -11.08 -8.07 2.35
N ASP A 138 -11.13 -7.75 1.05
CA ASP A 138 -9.97 -7.30 0.29
C ASP A 138 -9.62 -5.85 0.69
N PRO A 139 -8.48 -5.62 1.37
CA PRO A 139 -8.12 -4.28 1.83
C PRO A 139 -7.98 -3.29 0.68
N ILE A 140 -7.46 -3.73 -0.47
CA ILE A 140 -7.21 -2.83 -1.62
C ILE A 140 -8.54 -2.38 -2.23
N ALA A 141 -9.49 -3.31 -2.41
CA ALA A 141 -10.83 -2.98 -2.89
C ALA A 141 -11.57 -2.06 -1.90
N TRP A 142 -11.44 -2.31 -0.60
CA TRP A 142 -12.07 -1.49 0.44
C TRP A 142 -11.53 -0.06 0.43
N TRP A 143 -10.21 0.14 0.36
CA TRP A 143 -9.60 1.47 0.25
C TRP A 143 -9.98 2.18 -1.05
N GLY A 144 -10.15 1.43 -2.15
CA GLY A 144 -10.67 1.98 -3.41
C GLY A 144 -12.07 2.58 -3.24
N LEU A 145 -12.97 1.87 -2.57
CA LEU A 145 -14.34 2.32 -2.32
C LEU A 145 -14.40 3.52 -1.37
N HIS A 146 -13.54 3.57 -0.35
CA HIS A 146 -13.55 4.63 0.67
C HIS A 146 -12.53 5.74 0.41
N SER A 147 -11.94 5.79 -0.78
CA SER A 147 -10.92 6.79 -1.15
C SER A 147 -11.37 8.25 -1.08
N ALA A 148 -12.68 8.51 -1.22
CA ALA A 148 -13.26 9.84 -1.07
C ALA A 148 -13.49 10.23 0.40
N GLU A 149 -13.60 9.25 1.30
CA GLU A 149 -13.79 9.48 2.74
C GLU A 149 -12.46 9.57 3.48
N TYR A 150 -11.47 8.77 3.05
CA TYR A 150 -10.15 8.68 3.66
C TYR A 150 -9.06 8.95 2.61
N VAL A 151 -8.91 10.21 2.20
CA VAL A 151 -8.08 10.61 1.06
C VAL A 151 -6.59 10.37 1.33
N VAL A 152 -6.10 10.69 2.53
CA VAL A 152 -4.67 10.50 2.82
C VAL A 152 -4.40 9.02 3.08
N MET A 153 -5.27 8.36 3.84
CA MET A 153 -5.08 6.95 4.19
C MET A 153 -5.21 6.03 2.97
N SER A 154 -6.11 6.28 2.02
CA SER A 154 -6.24 5.45 0.81
C SER A 154 -5.01 5.55 -0.10
N HIS A 155 -4.36 6.71 -0.12
CA HIS A 155 -3.09 6.89 -0.83
C HIS A 155 -1.97 6.11 -0.14
N MET A 156 -1.88 6.21 1.19
CA MET A 156 -0.93 5.42 1.98
C MET A 156 -1.17 3.91 1.80
N ALA A 157 -2.42 3.46 1.79
CA ALA A 157 -2.81 2.09 1.53
C ALA A 157 -2.29 1.57 0.19
N ARG A 158 -2.42 2.38 -0.87
CA ARG A 158 -1.94 2.04 -2.20
C ARG A 158 -0.42 1.85 -2.24
N ASP A 159 0.33 2.63 -1.46
CA ASP A 159 1.79 2.55 -1.45
C ASP A 159 2.30 1.37 -0.59
N TYR A 160 1.73 1.18 0.60
CA TYR A 160 2.20 0.16 1.55
C TYR A 160 1.63 -1.24 1.27
N LEU A 161 0.34 -1.37 0.95
CA LEU A 161 -0.26 -2.69 0.69
C LEU A 161 0.17 -3.28 -0.66
N ALA A 162 0.75 -2.47 -1.56
CA ALA A 162 1.37 -2.95 -2.79
C ALA A 162 2.73 -3.63 -2.58
N ILE A 163 3.33 -3.48 -1.39
CA ILE A 163 4.62 -4.09 -1.06
C ILE A 163 4.44 -5.61 -0.98
N GLN A 164 5.19 -6.34 -1.81
CA GLN A 164 5.15 -7.80 -1.80
C GLN A 164 5.79 -8.34 -0.52
N GLY A 165 5.03 -9.11 0.24
CA GLY A 165 5.52 -9.75 1.48
C GLY A 165 6.53 -10.89 1.26
N SER A 166 6.84 -11.26 0.01
CA SER A 166 7.84 -12.29 -0.30
C SER A 166 8.52 -12.07 -1.64
N SER A 167 9.74 -12.60 -1.79
CA SER A 167 10.45 -12.67 -3.06
C SER A 167 9.87 -13.70 -4.04
N VAL A 168 8.81 -14.44 -3.68
CA VAL A 168 8.28 -15.53 -4.52
C VAL A 168 7.82 -15.02 -5.89
N ALA A 169 7.21 -13.83 -5.94
CA ALA A 169 6.77 -13.26 -7.20
C ALA A 169 7.96 -12.90 -8.12
N SER A 170 9.04 -12.33 -7.58
CA SER A 170 10.24 -12.04 -8.35
C SER A 170 10.98 -13.32 -8.75
N GLU A 171 11.10 -14.31 -7.86
CA GLU A 171 11.66 -15.64 -8.17
C GLU A 171 10.87 -16.34 -9.28
N HIS A 172 9.54 -16.29 -9.23
CA HIS A 172 8.69 -16.83 -10.27
C HIS A 172 8.87 -16.09 -11.61
N ALA A 173 8.99 -14.75 -11.58
CA ALA A 173 9.30 -13.96 -12.76
C ALA A 173 10.66 -14.32 -13.37
N PHE A 174 11.71 -14.49 -12.55
CA PHE A 174 13.04 -14.89 -12.99
C PHE A 174 13.07 -16.33 -13.54
N SER A 175 12.42 -17.27 -12.85
CA SER A 175 12.29 -18.67 -13.30
C SER A 175 11.55 -18.76 -14.63
N SER A 176 10.46 -18.00 -14.77
CA SER A 176 9.73 -17.81 -16.03
C SER A 176 10.64 -17.19 -17.11
N GLY A 177 11.45 -16.21 -16.76
CA GLY A 177 12.42 -15.55 -17.63
C GLY A 177 13.48 -16.52 -18.18
N GLY A 178 13.96 -17.46 -17.35
CA GLY A 178 14.88 -18.51 -17.77
C GLY A 178 14.34 -19.40 -18.89
N ARG A 179 13.01 -19.56 -19.00
CA ARG A 179 12.36 -20.28 -20.11
C ARG A 179 12.33 -19.48 -21.41
N THR A 180 12.35 -18.15 -21.33
CA THR A 180 12.42 -17.27 -22.50
C THR A 180 13.88 -17.15 -22.98
N GLY A 181 14.82 -16.99 -22.06
CA GLY A 181 16.26 -16.88 -22.31
C GLY A 181 16.98 -18.23 -22.17
N THR A 182 16.72 -19.16 -23.09
CA THR A 182 17.43 -20.46 -23.13
C THR A 182 18.77 -20.34 -23.87
N ALA A 183 19.68 -21.28 -23.66
CA ALA A 183 20.98 -21.33 -24.37
C ALA A 183 20.84 -21.32 -25.91
N LEU A 184 19.72 -21.82 -26.44
CA LEU A 184 19.40 -21.82 -27.88
C LEU A 184 18.78 -20.51 -28.38
N ARG A 185 18.35 -19.61 -27.48
CA ARG A 185 17.75 -18.29 -27.78
C ARG A 185 18.52 -17.16 -27.07
N ASN A 186 19.84 -17.22 -27.12
CA ASN A 186 20.75 -16.28 -26.43
C ASN A 186 21.06 -14.98 -27.22
N ARG A 187 20.37 -14.74 -28.34
CA ARG A 187 20.56 -13.55 -29.21
C ARG A 187 19.52 -12.44 -29.01
N LEU A 188 18.70 -12.53 -27.97
CA LEU A 188 17.74 -11.47 -27.63
C LEU A 188 18.49 -10.31 -26.98
N THR A 189 18.18 -9.08 -27.39
CA THR A 189 18.65 -7.89 -26.66
C THR A 189 17.89 -7.77 -25.34
N PRO A 190 18.47 -7.12 -24.30
CA PRO A 190 17.80 -6.89 -23.03
C PRO A 190 16.42 -6.25 -23.19
N GLU A 191 16.29 -5.27 -24.09
CA GLU A 191 15.04 -4.53 -24.34
C GLU A 191 13.98 -5.45 -24.94
N THR A 192 14.37 -6.31 -25.90
CA THR A 192 13.46 -7.29 -26.50
C THR A 192 13.03 -8.33 -25.49
N PHE A 193 13.94 -8.76 -24.62
CA PHE A 193 13.65 -9.72 -23.56
C PHE A 193 12.67 -9.14 -22.54
N GLU A 194 12.89 -7.91 -22.09
CA GLU A 194 12.00 -7.17 -21.20
C GLU A 194 10.59 -7.04 -21.81
N ALA A 195 10.49 -6.58 -23.05
CA ALA A 195 9.21 -6.43 -23.74
C ALA A 195 8.45 -7.77 -23.83
N LEU A 196 9.15 -8.89 -24.07
CA LEU A 196 8.55 -10.22 -24.07
C LEU A 196 8.05 -10.64 -22.69
N GLN A 197 8.77 -10.33 -21.61
CA GLN A 197 8.30 -10.64 -20.26
C GLN A 197 7.05 -9.83 -19.89
N ILE A 198 7.05 -8.52 -20.19
CA ILE A 198 5.90 -7.63 -19.94
C ILE A 198 4.70 -8.12 -20.74
N LEU A 199 4.88 -8.40 -22.04
CA LEU A 199 3.81 -8.89 -22.91
C LEU A 199 3.24 -10.22 -22.39
N LYS A 200 4.11 -11.16 -22.03
CA LYS A 200 3.72 -12.46 -21.47
C LYS A 200 2.92 -12.31 -20.18
N ASP A 201 3.36 -11.43 -19.27
CA ASP A 201 2.64 -11.18 -18.02
C ASP A 201 1.30 -10.48 -18.26
N GLY A 202 1.25 -9.53 -19.20
CA GLY A 202 0.02 -8.86 -19.61
C GLY A 202 -1.04 -9.82 -20.16
N TYR A 203 -0.65 -10.82 -20.95
CA TYR A 203 -1.57 -11.88 -21.37
C TYR A 203 -1.98 -12.79 -20.21
N ARG A 204 -1.06 -13.12 -19.31
CA ARG A 204 -1.32 -14.01 -18.15
C ARG A 204 -2.29 -13.39 -17.14
N THR A 205 -2.14 -12.10 -16.89
CA THR A 205 -2.97 -11.33 -15.96
C THR A 205 -4.30 -10.86 -16.58
N GLY A 206 -4.47 -11.05 -17.90
CA GLY A 206 -5.67 -10.65 -18.62
C GLY A 206 -5.77 -9.15 -18.92
N ILE A 207 -4.69 -8.38 -18.67
CA ILE A 207 -4.58 -6.97 -19.06
C ILE A 207 -4.63 -6.85 -20.59
N ILE A 208 -3.99 -7.81 -21.29
CA ILE A 208 -4.02 -7.92 -22.74
C ILE A 208 -4.90 -9.11 -23.10
N LYS A 209 -6.00 -8.85 -23.82
CA LYS A 209 -6.91 -9.91 -24.29
C LYS A 209 -6.34 -10.51 -25.58
N SER A 210 -6.34 -11.84 -25.69
CA SER A 210 -6.17 -12.47 -27.00
C SER A 210 -7.41 -12.18 -27.84
N LEU A 211 -7.18 -11.80 -29.11
CA LEU A 211 -8.24 -11.64 -30.12
C LEU A 211 -9.05 -12.93 -30.32
#